data_AF-A0A9D2B9F3-F1
#
_entry.id   AF-A0A9D2B9F3-F1
#
_cell.length_a   1.000
_cell.length_b   1.000
_cell.length_c   1.000
_cell.angle_alpha   90.00
_cell.angle_beta   90.00
_cell.angle_gamma   90.00
#
_symmetry.space_group_name_H-M   'P 1'
#
loop_
_entity.id
_entity.type
_entity.pdbx_description
1 polymer ?
#
loop_
_entity_poly.entity_id
_entity_poly.type
_entity_poly.pdbx_seq_one_letter_code
_entity_poly.pdbx_strand_id
1 'polypeptide(L)'
;DAGTTQSKNLANIVAKCNKHSVDLDISIHLNSGRNDKKGDGKTGGVEVLCYSTNAKKEAKKIADEIADTFGYALRSDKTTPSGYAGVKIDKSLFVLRSTKAKAVLIECCFVDDKDDAKAWDADKCAKAIVKAVTGKAVTSSGSGSSGNNSSASSGSKPSSGSSNTAKAKVTVDGYWGPNTTKALQKIFGTTADGRVSNQFKCYKSQNPGLEDGWDWKDDPSGYSPLIKAIQKKVGATQDGHIGPKTIKKIQKWMGTTQDGVFSKASPCIKKLQQWINKQ
;
A
#
# COMPACT_ATOMS: atom_id res chain seq x y z
N ASP A 1 -16.94 -2.39 8.30
CA ASP A 1 -17.25 -1.76 7.00
C ASP A 1 -17.52 -2.80 5.95
N ALA A 2 -16.91 -3.99 5.95
CA ALA A 2 -17.26 -5.05 5.01
C ALA A 2 -18.78 -5.32 4.90
N GLY A 3 -19.29 -5.35 3.67
CA GLY A 3 -20.68 -5.65 3.30
C GLY A 3 -20.70 -6.26 1.90
N THR A 4 -21.74 -7.03 1.57
CA THR A 4 -21.85 -7.74 0.28
C THR A 4 -22.37 -6.87 -0.86
N THR A 5 -22.82 -5.65 -0.56
CA THR A 5 -23.24 -4.64 -1.53
C THR A 5 -22.59 -3.29 -1.20
N GLN A 6 -22.49 -2.41 -2.19
CA GLN A 6 -21.99 -1.04 -2.00
C GLN A 6 -22.76 -0.31 -0.90
N SER A 7 -24.11 -0.31 -0.96
CA SER A 7 -24.95 0.34 0.05
C SER A 7 -24.72 -0.22 1.45
N LYS A 8 -24.53 -1.54 1.57
CA LYS A 8 -24.24 -2.17 2.86
C LYS A 8 -22.85 -1.80 3.38
N ASN A 9 -21.86 -1.72 2.51
CA ASN A 9 -20.51 -1.28 2.87
C ASN A 9 -20.53 0.17 3.39
N LEU A 10 -21.15 1.08 2.64
CA LEU A 10 -21.31 2.48 3.02
C LEU A 10 -22.05 2.64 4.36
N ALA A 11 -23.16 1.93 4.56
CA ALA A 11 -23.89 1.92 5.83
C ALA A 11 -23.02 1.42 7.00
N ASN A 12 -22.22 0.38 6.77
CA ASN A 12 -21.33 -0.18 7.79
C ASN A 12 -20.13 0.72 8.11
N ILE A 13 -19.67 1.57 7.16
CA ILE A 13 -18.65 2.60 7.40
C ILE A 13 -19.23 3.68 8.31
N VAL A 14 -20.35 4.29 7.89
CA VAL A 14 -21.00 5.38 8.63
C VAL A 14 -21.41 4.94 10.04
N ALA A 15 -21.95 3.73 10.19
CA ALA A 15 -22.30 3.19 11.49
C ALA A 15 -21.08 3.02 12.43
N LYS A 16 -19.87 2.85 11.91
CA LYS A 16 -18.65 2.83 12.72
C LYS A 16 -18.20 4.23 13.08
N CYS A 17 -18.14 5.17 12.13
CA CYS A 17 -17.80 6.58 12.40
C CYS A 17 -18.72 7.15 13.49
N ASN A 18 -20.04 6.97 13.35
CA ASN A 18 -21.05 7.49 14.27
C ASN A 18 -21.07 6.84 15.66
N LYS A 19 -20.27 5.79 15.91
CA LYS A 19 -20.07 5.22 17.25
C LYS A 19 -19.04 6.00 18.08
N HIS A 20 -18.24 6.83 17.43
CA HIS A 20 -17.22 7.65 18.08
C HIS A 20 -17.67 9.11 18.09
N SER A 21 -17.21 9.85 19.09
CA SER A 21 -17.28 11.31 19.11
C SER A 21 -15.90 11.83 18.74
N VAL A 22 -15.78 12.43 17.56
CA VAL A 22 -14.53 12.93 16.99
C VAL A 22 -14.73 14.31 16.37
N ASP A 23 -13.65 15.08 16.26
CA ASP A 23 -13.70 16.41 15.65
C ASP A 23 -13.82 16.36 14.11
N LEU A 24 -13.28 15.31 13.49
CA LEU A 24 -13.24 15.13 12.04
C LEU A 24 -13.18 13.63 11.65
N ASP A 25 -14.07 13.20 10.77
CA ASP A 25 -14.01 11.93 10.04
C ASP A 25 -13.42 12.14 8.63
N ILE A 26 -12.53 11.24 8.21
CA ILE A 26 -11.82 11.32 6.93
C ILE A 26 -11.99 10.00 6.18
N SER A 27 -12.62 10.05 5.00
CA SER A 27 -12.64 8.94 4.04
C SER A 27 -11.50 9.12 3.04
N ILE A 28 -10.62 8.14 2.86
CA ILE A 28 -9.43 8.25 1.98
C ILE A 28 -9.66 7.40 0.73
N HIS A 29 -9.57 8.03 -0.44
CA HIS A 29 -9.84 7.47 -1.75
C HIS A 29 -8.74 7.86 -2.75
N LEU A 30 -8.71 7.15 -3.89
CA LEU A 30 -8.00 7.57 -5.09
C LEU A 30 -9.05 7.65 -6.21
N ASN A 31 -8.92 8.70 -7.03
CA ASN A 31 -9.91 9.05 -8.03
C ASN A 31 -9.73 8.24 -9.31
N SER A 32 -10.70 8.30 -10.21
CA SER A 32 -10.60 7.78 -11.56
C SER A 32 -11.38 8.69 -12.53
N GLY A 33 -11.00 8.69 -13.79
CA GLY A 33 -11.67 9.43 -14.87
C GLY A 33 -10.76 10.36 -15.65
N ARG A 34 -9.47 10.44 -15.30
CA ARG A 34 -8.46 11.21 -16.05
C ARG A 34 -8.13 10.54 -17.38
N ASN A 35 -8.27 9.21 -17.45
CA ASN A 35 -8.07 8.38 -18.63
C ASN A 35 -6.69 8.59 -19.32
N ASP A 36 -5.66 8.97 -18.57
CA ASP A 36 -4.32 9.17 -19.11
C ASP A 36 -3.38 8.00 -18.79
N LYS A 37 -3.61 6.90 -19.50
CA LYS A 37 -2.77 5.69 -19.37
C LYS A 37 -1.39 5.85 -20.01
N LYS A 38 -1.19 6.83 -20.91
CA LYS A 38 0.06 7.02 -21.65
C LYS A 38 1.02 7.97 -20.94
N GLY A 39 0.48 8.89 -20.13
CA GLY A 39 1.19 9.98 -19.48
C GLY A 39 1.33 11.16 -20.44
N ASP A 40 0.99 12.33 -19.96
CA ASP A 40 1.16 13.62 -20.61
C ASP A 40 2.18 14.51 -19.85
N GLY A 41 2.80 13.98 -18.79
CA GLY A 41 3.77 14.66 -17.95
C GLY A 41 3.13 15.58 -16.91
N LYS A 42 1.81 15.54 -16.75
CA LYS A 42 1.05 16.32 -15.76
C LYS A 42 0.27 15.37 -14.88
N THR A 43 0.18 15.67 -13.58
CA THR A 43 -0.67 14.89 -12.67
C THR A 43 -2.12 15.37 -12.75
N GLY A 44 -3.08 14.45 -12.69
CA GLY A 44 -4.50 14.70 -12.48
C GLY A 44 -4.79 15.45 -11.19
N GLY A 45 -4.03 15.17 -10.13
CA GLY A 45 -3.95 15.99 -8.92
C GLY A 45 -4.96 15.62 -7.82
N VAL A 46 -5.06 16.49 -6.81
CA VAL A 46 -5.82 16.22 -5.57
C VAL A 46 -7.14 17.00 -5.53
N GLU A 47 -8.17 16.37 -4.98
CA GLU A 47 -9.41 17.04 -4.54
C GLU A 47 -9.90 16.49 -3.19
N VAL A 48 -10.50 17.35 -2.38
CA VAL A 48 -11.10 17.00 -1.10
C VAL A 48 -12.55 17.44 -1.07
N LEU A 49 -13.45 16.49 -0.91
CA LEU A 49 -14.89 16.68 -0.96
C LEU A 49 -15.44 16.84 0.45
N CYS A 50 -16.40 17.75 0.61
CA CYS A 50 -17.15 17.93 1.85
C CYS A 50 -18.64 18.16 1.60
N TYR A 51 -19.50 17.81 2.57
CA TYR A 51 -20.95 17.94 2.41
C TYR A 51 -21.42 19.39 2.35
N SER A 52 -20.75 20.27 3.09
CA SER A 52 -21.09 21.69 3.20
C SER A 52 -19.85 22.54 3.53
N THR A 53 -20.03 23.86 3.61
CA THR A 53 -18.95 24.80 3.91
C THR A 53 -18.41 24.71 5.34
N ASN A 54 -19.00 23.90 6.22
CA ASN A 54 -18.53 23.74 7.60
C ASN A 54 -17.18 23.01 7.73
N ALA A 55 -16.79 22.20 6.72
CA ALA A 55 -15.54 21.43 6.70
C ALA A 55 -14.51 21.94 5.68
N LYS A 56 -14.83 23.03 4.95
CA LYS A 56 -14.00 23.50 3.83
C LYS A 56 -12.60 23.96 4.26
N LYS A 57 -12.43 24.41 5.51
CA LYS A 57 -11.12 24.85 6.03
C LYS A 57 -10.22 23.65 6.26
N GLU A 58 -10.74 22.60 6.86
CA GLU A 58 -10.03 21.33 7.06
C GLU A 58 -9.72 20.67 5.71
N ALA A 59 -10.71 20.63 4.80
CA ALA A 59 -10.52 20.12 3.45
C ALA A 59 -9.41 20.87 2.69
N LYS A 60 -9.38 22.21 2.78
CA LYS A 60 -8.36 23.02 2.11
C LYS A 60 -6.96 22.77 2.65
N LYS A 61 -6.80 22.70 3.98
CA LYS A 61 -5.50 22.37 4.60
C LYS A 61 -4.97 21.03 4.10
N ILE A 62 -5.84 20.03 4.00
CA ILE A 62 -5.48 18.69 3.51
C ILE A 62 -5.12 18.75 2.02
N ALA A 63 -5.94 19.39 1.19
CA ALA A 63 -5.68 19.53 -0.24
C ALA A 63 -4.35 20.24 -0.51
N ASP A 64 -4.09 21.35 0.18
CA ASP A 64 -2.86 22.13 0.06
C ASP A 64 -1.63 21.34 0.46
N GLU A 65 -1.66 20.68 1.62
CA GLU A 65 -0.50 19.93 2.10
C GLU A 65 -0.19 18.73 1.19
N ILE A 66 -1.22 18.05 0.64
CA ILE A 66 -1.01 17.00 -0.37
C ILE A 66 -0.47 17.63 -1.66
N ALA A 67 -1.05 18.73 -2.14
CA ALA A 67 -0.58 19.40 -3.36
C ALA A 67 0.88 19.83 -3.25
N ASP A 68 1.28 20.46 -2.15
CA ASP A 68 2.65 20.89 -1.89
C ASP A 68 3.61 19.71 -1.77
N THR A 69 3.18 18.61 -1.13
CA THR A 69 4.02 17.41 -0.94
C THR A 69 4.36 16.72 -2.25
N PHE A 70 3.44 16.73 -3.21
CA PHE A 70 3.59 16.00 -4.48
C PHE A 70 3.84 16.89 -5.69
N GLY A 71 3.67 18.21 -5.56
CA GLY A 71 3.59 19.13 -6.70
C GLY A 71 2.32 18.93 -7.54
N TYR A 72 1.22 18.47 -6.91
CA TYR A 72 -0.04 18.21 -7.60
C TYR A 72 -0.85 19.48 -7.88
N ALA A 73 -1.65 19.42 -8.94
CA ALA A 73 -2.68 20.42 -9.17
C ALA A 73 -3.81 20.32 -8.13
N LEU A 74 -4.27 21.47 -7.62
CA LEU A 74 -5.48 21.60 -6.83
C LEU A 74 -6.69 21.62 -7.75
N ARG A 75 -7.45 20.52 -7.80
CA ARG A 75 -8.60 20.44 -8.71
C ARG A 75 -9.76 21.27 -8.20
N SER A 76 -10.40 21.99 -9.13
CA SER A 76 -11.54 22.84 -8.85
C SER A 76 -12.59 22.69 -9.94
N ASP A 77 -13.86 22.86 -9.58
CA ASP A 77 -14.97 22.94 -10.52
C ASP A 77 -16.05 23.89 -10.01
N LYS A 78 -17.24 23.89 -10.62
CA LYS A 78 -18.37 24.75 -10.24
C LYS A 78 -18.85 24.56 -8.79
N THR A 79 -18.49 23.48 -8.12
CA THR A 79 -18.82 23.21 -6.72
C THR A 79 -17.77 23.73 -5.74
N THR A 80 -16.63 24.21 -6.25
CA THR A 80 -15.54 24.75 -5.45
C THR A 80 -15.91 26.11 -4.85
N PRO A 81 -15.85 26.28 -3.52
CA PRO A 81 -16.08 27.58 -2.90
C PRO A 81 -14.99 28.59 -3.31
N SER A 82 -15.38 29.86 -3.50
CA SER A 82 -14.42 30.94 -3.82
C SER A 82 -13.28 31.01 -2.79
N GLY A 83 -12.04 30.93 -3.27
CA GLY A 83 -10.82 30.90 -2.44
C GLY A 83 -10.42 29.52 -1.89
N TYR A 84 -11.11 28.44 -2.28
CA TYR A 84 -10.88 27.09 -1.76
C TYR A 84 -10.53 26.08 -2.87
N ALA A 85 -9.60 26.42 -3.76
CA ALA A 85 -9.10 25.49 -4.78
C ALA A 85 -8.68 24.15 -4.14
N GLY A 86 -8.98 23.03 -4.81
CA GLY A 86 -8.79 21.69 -4.25
C GLY A 86 -9.95 21.20 -3.38
N VAL A 87 -10.93 22.05 -3.06
CA VAL A 87 -12.12 21.66 -2.28
C VAL A 87 -13.36 21.63 -3.17
N LYS A 88 -14.21 20.62 -2.98
CA LYS A 88 -15.49 20.48 -3.69
C LYS A 88 -16.64 20.20 -2.71
N ILE A 89 -17.81 20.74 -3.02
CA ILE A 89 -19.02 20.50 -2.23
C ILE A 89 -19.86 19.43 -2.91
N ASP A 90 -19.99 18.26 -2.28
CA ASP A 90 -20.80 17.16 -2.79
C ASP A 90 -21.78 16.64 -1.72
N LYS A 91 -23.08 16.84 -1.98
CA LYS A 91 -24.17 16.43 -1.09
C LYS A 91 -24.67 15.00 -1.37
N SER A 92 -24.23 14.39 -2.46
CA SER A 92 -24.67 13.07 -2.92
C SER A 92 -23.94 11.92 -2.21
N LEU A 93 -22.72 12.15 -1.73
CA LEU A 93 -21.87 11.13 -1.12
C LEU A 93 -22.40 10.71 0.25
N PHE A 94 -22.74 9.43 0.38
CA PHE A 94 -23.36 8.86 1.58
C PHE A 94 -22.50 9.04 2.83
N VAL A 95 -21.18 8.81 2.73
CA VAL A 95 -20.26 8.96 3.86
C VAL A 95 -20.19 10.40 4.38
N LEU A 96 -20.35 11.40 3.51
CA LEU A 96 -20.35 12.81 3.91
C LEU A 96 -21.70 13.25 4.48
N ARG A 97 -22.80 12.77 3.87
CA ARG A 97 -24.18 13.15 4.25
C ARG A 97 -24.63 12.51 5.57
N SER A 98 -24.17 11.30 5.87
CA SER A 98 -24.73 10.48 6.97
C SER A 98 -23.81 10.33 8.18
N THR A 99 -22.60 10.88 8.12
CA THR A 99 -21.69 10.97 9.28
C THR A 99 -22.05 12.16 10.16
N LYS A 100 -22.09 11.96 11.48
CA LYS A 100 -22.50 12.97 12.48
C LYS A 100 -21.42 14.02 12.72
N ALA A 101 -20.17 13.57 12.84
CA ALA A 101 -19.03 14.47 12.96
C ALA A 101 -18.82 15.25 11.66
N LYS A 102 -18.01 16.30 11.71
CA LYS A 102 -17.51 16.96 10.50
C LYS A 102 -16.81 15.90 9.64
N ALA A 103 -17.07 15.85 8.34
CA ALA A 103 -16.53 14.80 7.48
C ALA A 103 -15.97 15.35 6.16
N VAL A 104 -14.87 14.76 5.71
CA VAL A 104 -14.28 14.99 4.39
C VAL A 104 -13.97 13.66 3.68
N LEU A 105 -13.97 13.67 2.36
CA LEU A 105 -13.52 12.57 1.52
C LEU A 105 -12.37 13.07 0.67
N ILE A 106 -11.20 12.47 0.81
CA ILE A 106 -9.99 12.85 0.10
C ILE A 106 -9.87 11.95 -1.13
N GLU A 107 -9.80 12.54 -2.31
CA GLU A 107 -9.34 11.89 -3.53
C GLU A 107 -7.88 12.27 -3.73
N CYS A 108 -6.96 11.41 -3.28
CA CYS A 108 -5.55 11.78 -3.10
C CYS A 108 -4.82 12.04 -4.43
N CYS A 109 -5.16 11.29 -5.46
CA CYS A 109 -4.61 11.34 -6.82
C CYS A 109 -5.49 10.47 -7.75
N PHE A 110 -5.16 10.34 -9.03
CA PHE A 110 -5.91 9.51 -10.00
C PHE A 110 -5.26 8.14 -10.24
N VAL A 111 -6.05 7.06 -10.20
CA VAL A 111 -5.56 5.68 -10.44
C VAL A 111 -5.39 5.37 -11.92
N ASP A 112 -6.11 6.08 -12.79
CA ASP A 112 -6.10 5.90 -14.24
C ASP A 112 -5.24 6.96 -14.96
N ASP A 113 -4.29 7.53 -14.21
CA ASP A 113 -3.35 8.55 -14.60
C ASP A 113 -1.92 8.05 -14.36
N LYS A 114 -1.13 7.98 -15.44
CA LYS A 114 0.24 7.44 -15.36
C LYS A 114 1.17 8.34 -14.55
N ASP A 115 0.99 9.65 -14.59
CA ASP A 115 1.86 10.60 -13.91
C ASP A 115 1.56 10.64 -12.41
N ASP A 116 0.29 10.56 -12.00
CA ASP A 116 -0.11 10.35 -10.60
C ASP A 116 0.42 9.01 -10.08
N ALA A 117 0.25 7.93 -10.85
CA ALA A 117 0.75 6.61 -10.47
C ALA A 117 2.28 6.59 -10.28
N LYS A 118 3.01 7.39 -11.06
CA LYS A 118 4.47 7.55 -10.95
C LYS A 118 4.86 8.36 -9.71
N ALA A 119 4.11 9.41 -9.38
CA ALA A 119 4.38 10.28 -8.24
C ALA A 119 3.90 9.69 -6.90
N TRP A 120 2.93 8.76 -6.93
CA TRP A 120 2.23 8.26 -5.76
C TRP A 120 3.14 7.63 -4.71
N ASP A 121 2.98 8.11 -3.47
CA ASP A 121 3.67 7.61 -2.29
C ASP A 121 2.70 7.69 -1.10
N ALA A 122 2.18 6.54 -0.66
CA ALA A 122 1.19 6.50 0.40
C ALA A 122 1.71 7.05 1.75
N ASP A 123 3.00 6.88 2.05
CA ASP A 123 3.60 7.37 3.30
C ASP A 123 3.74 8.91 3.27
N LYS A 124 4.11 9.48 2.12
CA LYS A 124 4.11 10.93 1.93
C LYS A 124 2.70 11.50 2.03
N CYS A 125 1.72 10.87 1.41
CA CYS A 125 0.32 11.31 1.48
C CYS A 125 -0.21 11.21 2.93
N ALA A 126 0.08 10.12 3.63
CA ALA A 126 -0.30 9.97 5.05
C ALA A 126 0.35 11.04 5.93
N LYS A 127 1.66 11.32 5.74
CA LYS A 127 2.36 12.39 6.47
C LYS A 127 1.76 13.77 6.17
N ALA A 128 1.40 14.04 4.91
CA ALA A 128 0.73 15.27 4.51
C ALA A 128 -0.64 15.41 5.22
N ILE A 129 -1.47 14.36 5.21
CA ILE A 129 -2.76 14.36 5.90
C ILE A 129 -2.57 14.57 7.41
N VAL A 130 -1.63 13.87 8.05
CA VAL A 130 -1.35 14.04 9.49
C VAL A 130 -0.88 15.47 9.79
N LYS A 131 0.02 16.04 8.98
CA LYS A 131 0.49 17.41 9.15
C LYS A 131 -0.64 18.41 8.98
N ALA A 132 -1.50 18.25 7.98
CA ALA A 132 -2.65 19.12 7.75
C ALA A 132 -3.68 19.08 8.89
N VAL A 133 -3.94 17.88 9.44
CA VAL A 133 -4.92 17.68 10.51
C VAL A 133 -4.39 18.16 11.87
N THR A 134 -3.12 17.90 12.17
CA THR A 134 -2.55 18.14 13.51
C THR A 134 -1.73 19.43 13.62
N GLY A 135 -1.36 20.03 12.48
CA GLY A 135 -0.41 21.14 12.41
C GLY A 135 1.04 20.75 12.71
N LYS A 136 1.34 19.45 12.91
CA LYS A 136 2.66 18.96 13.29
C LYS A 136 3.23 18.07 12.17
N ALA A 137 4.44 18.41 11.73
CA ALA A 137 5.19 17.50 10.87
C ALA A 137 5.51 16.21 11.63
N VAL A 138 5.32 15.07 10.98
CA VAL A 138 5.76 13.78 11.52
C VAL A 138 7.26 13.68 11.30
N THR A 139 8.05 13.99 12.33
CA THR A 139 9.48 13.75 12.32
C THR A 139 9.73 12.26 12.43
N SER A 140 10.49 11.72 11.48
CA SER A 140 11.05 10.39 11.62
C SER A 140 11.95 10.39 12.86
N SER A 141 11.56 9.74 13.95
CA SER A 141 12.51 9.40 15.02
C SER A 141 13.61 8.55 14.40
N GLY A 142 14.78 9.15 14.20
CA GLY A 142 15.91 8.54 13.52
C GLY A 142 16.50 7.36 14.31
N SER A 143 17.00 6.38 13.57
CA SER A 143 18.15 5.59 14.02
C SER A 143 19.35 6.05 13.17
N GLY A 144 20.42 6.45 13.85
CA GLY A 144 21.53 7.22 13.29
C GLY A 144 22.54 6.42 12.47
N SER A 145 23.04 7.11 11.45
CA SER A 145 24.43 7.19 10.92
C SER A 145 25.39 5.99 11.00
N SER A 146 25.93 5.63 9.84
CA SER A 146 27.37 5.78 9.60
C SER A 146 27.64 5.91 8.11
N GLY A 147 28.31 7.00 7.73
CA GLY A 147 28.73 7.26 6.36
C GLY A 147 29.98 6.48 5.96
N ASN A 148 30.19 6.34 4.66
CA ASN A 148 31.39 6.87 4.04
C ASN A 148 31.23 7.04 2.54
N ASN A 149 31.93 8.06 2.08
CA ASN A 149 31.96 8.66 0.75
C ASN A 149 32.94 7.88 -0.15
N SER A 150 32.63 7.66 -1.44
CA SER A 150 33.60 7.64 -2.56
C SER A 150 32.93 7.41 -3.93
N SER A 151 32.95 8.48 -4.74
CA SER A 151 33.34 8.58 -6.16
C SER A 151 32.84 7.59 -7.23
N ALA A 152 32.08 8.16 -8.18
CA ALA A 152 32.12 8.02 -9.66
C ALA A 152 32.48 6.68 -10.34
N SER A 153 31.58 6.17 -11.20
CA SER A 153 31.65 6.35 -12.67
C SER A 153 30.82 5.31 -13.44
N SER A 154 30.13 5.81 -14.47
CA SER A 154 29.71 5.18 -15.74
C SER A 154 29.56 3.64 -15.88
N GLY A 155 28.37 3.24 -16.35
CA GLY A 155 28.25 2.51 -17.62
C GLY A 155 28.26 0.97 -17.61
N SER A 156 27.18 0.43 -18.20
CA SER A 156 27.16 -0.79 -19.03
C SER A 156 26.87 -2.16 -18.36
N LYS A 157 25.68 -2.68 -18.68
CA LYS A 157 25.34 -4.11 -18.88
C LYS A 157 26.15 -4.63 -20.12
N PRO A 158 26.44 -5.95 -20.40
CA PRO A 158 25.67 -7.19 -20.08
C PRO A 158 26.41 -8.49 -19.66
N SER A 159 25.57 -9.40 -19.11
CA SER A 159 25.45 -10.86 -19.36
C SER A 159 26.41 -11.91 -18.76
N SER A 160 25.76 -12.88 -18.09
CA SER A 160 25.96 -14.35 -18.04
C SER A 160 27.33 -14.97 -17.73
N GLY A 161 27.34 -15.88 -16.74
CA GLY A 161 28.34 -16.97 -16.67
C GLY A 161 28.43 -17.63 -15.30
N SER A 162 28.24 -18.94 -15.26
CA SER A 162 28.10 -19.83 -14.09
C SER A 162 29.40 -20.11 -13.33
N SER A 163 29.35 -20.37 -12.01
CA SER A 163 29.77 -21.67 -11.40
C SER A 163 29.90 -21.66 -9.86
N ASN A 164 29.43 -22.78 -9.29
CA ASN A 164 29.74 -23.44 -8.01
C ASN A 164 30.04 -22.63 -6.74
N THR A 165 29.16 -22.72 -5.73
CA THR A 165 29.56 -22.56 -4.32
C THR A 165 28.48 -23.10 -3.38
N ALA A 166 28.89 -23.57 -2.20
CA ALA A 166 28.07 -24.13 -1.12
C ALA A 166 26.66 -23.54 -1.03
N LYS A 167 25.65 -24.39 -0.75
CA LYS A 167 24.22 -24.03 -0.64
C LYS A 167 24.09 -22.81 0.29
N ALA A 168 24.06 -21.62 -0.32
CA ALA A 168 24.13 -20.37 0.42
C ALA A 168 22.87 -20.31 1.29
N LYS A 169 23.08 -20.39 2.60
CA LYS A 169 21.99 -20.30 3.57
C LYS A 169 21.35 -18.92 3.45
N VAL A 170 20.03 -18.86 3.46
CA VAL A 170 19.32 -17.60 3.56
C VAL A 170 19.52 -17.01 4.96
N THR A 171 19.75 -15.70 5.03
CA THR A 171 19.78 -14.94 6.28
C THR A 171 18.48 -15.15 7.06
N VAL A 172 18.57 -15.26 8.40
CA VAL A 172 17.41 -15.39 9.29
C VAL A 172 17.11 -14.04 9.93
N ASP A 173 16.59 -13.12 9.13
CA ASP A 173 16.29 -11.74 9.52
C ASP A 173 14.80 -11.49 9.77
N GLY A 174 13.93 -12.38 9.31
CA GLY A 174 12.48 -12.21 9.38
C GLY A 174 11.89 -11.35 8.25
N TYR A 175 12.65 -11.15 7.19
CA TYR A 175 12.23 -10.46 5.98
C TYR A 175 12.23 -11.39 4.77
N TRP A 176 11.09 -11.43 4.09
CA TRP A 176 10.90 -12.26 2.91
C TRP A 176 11.16 -11.43 1.66
N GLY A 177 12.44 -11.28 1.34
CA GLY A 177 12.93 -10.68 0.10
C GLY A 177 13.29 -11.70 -1.00
N PRO A 178 14.03 -11.29 -2.05
CA PRO A 178 14.28 -12.10 -3.24
C PRO A 178 15.07 -13.39 -2.98
N ASN A 179 15.97 -13.38 -2.00
CA ASN A 179 16.76 -14.56 -1.63
C ASN A 179 15.90 -15.64 -0.97
N THR A 180 15.03 -15.23 -0.02
CA THR A 180 14.02 -16.11 0.59
C THR A 180 13.09 -16.67 -0.49
N THR A 181 12.62 -15.82 -1.41
CA THR A 181 11.77 -16.24 -2.54
C THR A 181 12.46 -17.25 -3.44
N LYS A 182 13.70 -16.99 -3.87
CA LYS A 182 14.46 -17.88 -4.76
C LYS A 182 14.74 -19.24 -4.13
N ALA A 183 15.03 -19.27 -2.83
CA ALA A 183 15.21 -20.51 -2.09
C ALA A 183 13.91 -21.32 -2.00
N LEU A 184 12.78 -20.66 -1.70
CA LEU A 184 11.47 -21.31 -1.70
C LEU A 184 11.08 -21.81 -3.10
N GLN A 185 11.35 -21.05 -4.16
CA GLN A 185 11.07 -21.49 -5.53
C GLN A 185 11.80 -22.77 -5.90
N LYS A 186 13.07 -22.91 -5.51
CA LYS A 186 13.83 -24.15 -5.68
C LYS A 186 13.21 -25.33 -4.91
N ILE A 187 12.79 -25.10 -3.67
CA ILE A 187 12.17 -26.14 -2.83
C ILE A 187 10.81 -26.59 -3.38
N PHE A 188 9.99 -25.64 -3.84
CA PHE A 188 8.64 -25.90 -4.34
C PHE A 188 8.59 -26.22 -5.85
N GLY A 189 9.74 -26.32 -6.52
CA GLY A 189 9.82 -26.71 -7.93
C GLY A 189 9.22 -25.68 -8.90
N THR A 190 9.34 -24.39 -8.60
CA THR A 190 8.90 -23.28 -9.48
C THR A 190 10.11 -22.52 -10.03
N THR A 191 9.90 -21.69 -11.05
CA THR A 191 10.96 -20.85 -11.63
C THR A 191 11.67 -20.03 -10.54
N ALA A 192 12.98 -20.21 -10.38
CA ALA A 192 13.78 -19.60 -9.33
C ALA A 192 14.26 -18.18 -9.68
N ASP A 193 13.32 -17.29 -10.03
CA ASP A 193 13.58 -15.90 -10.43
C ASP A 193 13.71 -14.92 -9.25
N GLY A 194 13.38 -15.35 -8.03
CA GLY A 194 13.35 -14.52 -6.82
C GLY A 194 12.14 -13.60 -6.73
N ARG A 195 11.10 -13.82 -7.53
CA ARG A 195 9.92 -12.95 -7.63
C ARG A 195 8.61 -13.65 -7.24
N VAL A 196 7.84 -13.01 -6.36
CA VAL A 196 6.46 -13.39 -6.05
C VAL A 196 5.53 -12.53 -6.91
N SER A 197 5.14 -13.05 -8.08
CA SER A 197 4.35 -12.31 -9.09
C SER A 197 2.87 -12.11 -8.72
N ASN A 198 2.24 -11.08 -9.29
CA ASN A 198 0.78 -10.90 -9.31
C ASN A 198 0.09 -10.97 -7.93
N GLN A 199 0.57 -10.23 -6.94
CA GLN A 199 -0.01 -10.20 -5.59
C GLN A 199 -0.90 -8.99 -5.40
N PHE A 200 -2.02 -9.15 -4.68
CA PHE A 200 -2.89 -8.00 -4.40
C PHE A 200 -2.19 -7.00 -3.47
N LYS A 201 -1.97 -5.80 -3.97
CA LYS A 201 -1.28 -4.70 -3.26
C LYS A 201 -1.94 -4.33 -1.95
N CYS A 202 -3.24 -4.60 -1.79
CA CYS A 202 -3.98 -4.37 -0.54
C CYS A 202 -3.40 -5.13 0.67
N TYR A 203 -2.64 -6.20 0.44
CA TYR A 203 -1.96 -6.93 1.51
C TYR A 203 -0.55 -6.40 1.81
N LYS A 204 0.05 -5.56 0.96
CA LYS A 204 1.44 -5.09 1.14
C LYS A 204 1.66 -4.39 2.49
N SER A 205 0.82 -3.41 2.82
CA SER A 205 1.01 -2.57 4.02
C SER A 205 0.82 -3.34 5.33
N GLN A 206 -0.08 -4.32 5.34
CA GLN A 206 -0.30 -5.20 6.49
C GLN A 206 0.85 -6.19 6.70
N ASN A 207 1.70 -6.38 5.69
CA ASN A 207 2.75 -7.39 5.67
C ASN A 207 4.14 -6.76 5.48
N PRO A 208 4.61 -5.88 6.37
CA PRO A 208 5.87 -5.16 6.22
C PRO A 208 7.13 -6.05 6.34
N GLY A 209 6.98 -7.34 6.62
CA GLY A 209 8.04 -8.35 6.48
C GLY A 209 8.19 -8.88 5.04
N LEU A 210 7.31 -8.51 4.11
CA LEU A 210 7.42 -8.86 2.69
C LEU A 210 8.09 -7.70 1.95
N GLU A 211 9.35 -7.90 1.56
CA GLU A 211 10.19 -6.84 1.01
C GLU A 211 10.30 -6.93 -0.52
N ASP A 212 11.47 -6.61 -1.05
CA ASP A 212 11.76 -6.64 -2.48
C ASP A 212 11.50 -8.02 -3.09
N GLY A 213 11.19 -8.03 -4.38
CA GLY A 213 10.82 -9.25 -5.10
C GLY A 213 9.34 -9.60 -5.03
N TRP A 214 8.53 -8.89 -4.25
CA TRP A 214 7.07 -9.02 -4.31
C TRP A 214 6.45 -8.07 -5.34
N ASP A 215 5.70 -8.63 -6.28
CA ASP A 215 5.00 -7.93 -7.36
C ASP A 215 3.59 -7.56 -6.93
N TRP A 216 3.46 -6.40 -6.31
CA TRP A 216 2.19 -5.91 -5.83
C TRP A 216 1.43 -5.18 -6.93
N LYS A 217 0.21 -5.62 -7.21
CA LYS A 217 -0.69 -5.08 -8.23
C LYS A 217 -2.04 -4.74 -7.61
N ASP A 218 -2.64 -3.67 -8.10
CA ASP A 218 -3.98 -3.26 -7.68
C ASP A 218 -5.04 -4.25 -8.20
N ASP A 219 -4.89 -4.70 -9.45
CA ASP A 219 -5.74 -5.74 -10.07
C ASP A 219 -4.88 -6.78 -10.82
N PRO A 220 -4.34 -7.79 -10.12
CA PRO A 220 -3.56 -8.84 -10.75
C PRO A 220 -4.44 -9.75 -11.63
N SER A 221 -4.20 -9.76 -12.94
CA SER A 221 -4.85 -10.66 -13.90
C SER A 221 -4.28 -12.09 -13.93
N GLY A 222 -3.33 -12.40 -13.05
CA GLY A 222 -2.65 -13.70 -12.97
C GLY A 222 -2.28 -14.04 -11.52
N TYR A 223 -1.50 -15.09 -11.31
CA TYR A 223 -1.17 -15.57 -9.95
C TYR A 223 0.34 -15.82 -9.80
N SER A 224 0.81 -15.98 -8.56
CA SER A 224 2.18 -16.48 -8.30
C SER A 224 2.19 -18.01 -8.26
N PRO A 225 2.99 -18.68 -9.10
CA PRO A 225 3.19 -20.13 -9.00
C PRO A 225 3.74 -20.55 -7.64
N LEU A 226 4.63 -19.74 -7.05
CA LEU A 226 5.19 -20.00 -5.74
C LEU A 226 4.12 -19.98 -4.65
N ILE A 227 3.30 -18.93 -4.60
CA ILE A 227 2.24 -18.83 -3.58
C ILE A 227 1.23 -19.95 -3.73
N LYS A 228 0.87 -20.32 -4.97
CA LYS A 228 -0.05 -21.42 -5.24
C LYS A 228 0.51 -22.76 -4.74
N ALA A 229 1.81 -23.01 -4.93
CA ALA A 229 2.49 -24.20 -4.41
C ALA A 229 2.55 -24.21 -2.87
N ILE A 230 2.82 -23.06 -2.24
CA ILE A 230 2.80 -22.92 -0.78
C ILE A 230 1.38 -23.17 -0.24
N GLN A 231 0.35 -22.62 -0.88
CA GLN A 231 -1.06 -22.84 -0.50
C GLN A 231 -1.44 -24.32 -0.56
N LYS A 232 -0.99 -25.05 -1.59
CA LYS A 232 -1.15 -26.50 -1.67
C LYS A 232 -0.50 -27.21 -0.48
N LYS A 233 0.73 -26.82 -0.11
CA LYS A 233 1.46 -27.41 1.02
C LYS A 233 0.79 -27.18 2.37
N VAL A 234 0.22 -25.99 2.60
CA VAL A 234 -0.38 -25.62 3.89
C VAL A 234 -1.89 -25.87 3.97
N GLY A 235 -2.50 -26.42 2.91
CA GLY A 235 -3.94 -26.68 2.84
C GLY A 235 -4.79 -25.40 2.84
N ALA A 236 -4.37 -24.39 2.09
CA ALA A 236 -5.13 -23.19 1.78
C ALA A 236 -5.75 -23.27 0.37
N THR A 237 -6.70 -22.38 0.07
CA THR A 237 -7.19 -22.18 -1.31
C THR A 237 -6.02 -21.84 -2.23
N GLN A 238 -5.91 -22.53 -3.36
CA GLN A 238 -4.77 -22.43 -4.29
C GLN A 238 -5.01 -21.35 -5.36
N ASP A 239 -5.27 -20.11 -4.92
CA ASP A 239 -5.49 -18.96 -5.82
C ASP A 239 -4.18 -18.27 -6.27
N GLY A 240 -3.06 -18.60 -5.64
CA GLY A 240 -1.73 -18.04 -5.89
C GLY A 240 -1.57 -16.59 -5.45
N HIS A 241 -2.42 -16.12 -4.52
CA HIS A 241 -2.33 -14.82 -3.89
C HIS A 241 -2.14 -14.94 -2.37
N ILE A 242 -1.22 -14.15 -1.84
CA ILE A 242 -1.02 -14.01 -0.41
C ILE A 242 -2.21 -13.24 0.18
N GLY A 243 -2.51 -13.52 1.44
CA GLY A 243 -3.57 -12.85 2.17
C GLY A 243 -3.75 -13.49 3.55
N PRO A 244 -4.59 -12.92 4.43
CA PRO A 244 -4.66 -13.32 5.83
C PRO A 244 -4.94 -14.81 6.05
N LYS A 245 -5.77 -15.42 5.20
CA LYS A 245 -6.08 -16.87 5.27
C LYS A 245 -4.85 -17.72 4.92
N THR A 246 -4.14 -17.38 3.85
CA THR A 246 -2.88 -18.03 3.45
C THR A 246 -1.82 -17.85 4.54
N ILE A 247 -1.66 -16.64 5.07
CA ILE A 247 -0.64 -16.31 6.08
C ILE A 247 -0.90 -17.08 7.38
N LYS A 248 -2.14 -17.15 7.88
CA LYS A 248 -2.48 -17.95 9.08
C LYS A 248 -2.12 -19.42 8.92
N LYS A 249 -2.27 -19.98 7.71
CA LYS A 249 -1.90 -21.37 7.43
C LYS A 249 -0.39 -21.56 7.39
N ILE A 250 0.37 -20.61 6.84
CA ILE A 250 1.83 -20.60 6.91
C ILE A 250 2.30 -20.48 8.37
N GLN A 251 1.69 -19.59 9.16
CA GLN A 251 1.98 -19.43 10.59
C GLN A 251 1.70 -20.69 11.39
N LYS A 252 0.58 -21.38 11.10
CA LYS A 252 0.28 -22.70 11.69
C LYS A 252 1.36 -23.72 11.33
N TRP A 253 1.77 -23.77 10.05
CA TRP A 253 2.83 -24.67 9.60
C TRP A 253 4.18 -24.39 10.29
N MET A 254 4.50 -23.12 10.54
CA MET A 254 5.74 -22.69 11.22
C MET A 254 5.67 -22.74 12.75
N GLY A 255 4.50 -23.08 13.32
CA GLY A 255 4.30 -23.13 14.78
C GLY A 255 4.38 -21.74 15.45
N THR A 256 3.91 -20.70 14.77
CA THR A 256 3.86 -19.32 15.32
C THR A 256 2.42 -18.84 15.51
N THR A 257 2.27 -17.69 16.17
CA THR A 257 0.98 -16.98 16.29
C THR A 257 0.33 -16.81 14.92
N GLN A 258 -0.97 -17.10 14.84
CA GLN A 258 -1.77 -17.05 13.60
C GLN A 258 -2.53 -15.73 13.47
N ASP A 259 -1.81 -14.61 13.43
CA ASP A 259 -2.39 -13.27 13.32
C ASP A 259 -2.77 -12.87 11.88
N GLY A 260 -2.29 -13.62 10.87
CA GLY A 260 -2.59 -13.39 9.46
C GLY A 260 -1.79 -12.28 8.81
N VAL A 261 -0.70 -11.84 9.44
CA VAL A 261 0.23 -10.85 8.89
C VAL A 261 1.70 -11.25 9.06
N PHE A 262 2.55 -10.77 8.18
CA PHE A 262 4.00 -10.82 8.33
C PHE A 262 4.53 -9.44 8.74
N SER A 263 4.70 -9.23 10.03
CA SER A 263 5.28 -8.01 10.60
C SER A 263 6.75 -7.79 10.19
N LYS A 264 7.29 -6.59 10.46
CA LYS A 264 8.73 -6.32 10.29
C LYS A 264 9.52 -7.31 11.13
N ALA A 265 10.58 -7.90 10.56
CA ALA A 265 11.36 -8.95 11.20
C ALA A 265 10.48 -10.09 11.75
N SER A 266 9.49 -10.53 10.96
CA SER A 266 8.43 -11.46 11.37
C SER A 266 9.01 -12.74 12.00
N PRO A 267 8.54 -13.13 13.20
CA PRO A 267 8.90 -14.42 13.80
C PRO A 267 8.57 -15.61 12.89
N CYS A 268 7.46 -15.53 12.15
CA CYS A 268 7.07 -16.58 11.21
C CYS A 268 8.03 -16.65 10.02
N ILE A 269 8.48 -15.50 9.47
CA ILE A 269 9.47 -15.50 8.39
C ILE A 269 10.82 -16.02 8.88
N LYS A 270 11.24 -15.70 10.12
CA LYS A 270 12.46 -16.28 10.71
C LYS A 270 12.38 -17.80 10.79
N LYS A 271 11.26 -18.34 11.24
CA LYS A 271 11.02 -19.80 11.28
C LYS A 271 11.02 -20.40 9.87
N LEU A 272 10.44 -19.71 8.89
CA LEU A 272 10.46 -20.13 7.49
C LEU A 272 11.89 -20.16 6.93
N GLN A 273 12.71 -19.14 7.18
CA GLN A 273 14.12 -19.09 6.78
C GLN A 273 14.96 -20.18 7.45
N GLN A 274 14.73 -20.44 8.75
CA GLN A 274 15.34 -21.57 9.45
C GLN A 274 14.94 -22.92 8.84
N TRP A 275 13.68 -23.08 8.43
CA TRP A 275 13.19 -24.28 7.76
C TRP A 275 13.81 -24.45 6.37
N ILE A 276 13.90 -23.37 5.58
CA ILE A 276 14.57 -23.34 4.27
C ILE A 276 16.01 -23.84 4.40
N ASN A 277 16.75 -23.34 5.40
CA ASN A 277 18.14 -23.71 5.64
C ASN A 277 18.34 -25.18 6.07
N LYS A 278 17.26 -25.91 6.35
CA LYS A 278 17.25 -27.34 6.68
C LYS A 278 16.78 -28.24 5.52
N GLN A 279 16.32 -27.66 4.40
CA GLN A 279 16.00 -28.40 3.18
C GLN A 279 17.27 -28.67 2.37
#